data_AF-A0A4Y2IXU6-F1
#
_entry.id   AF-A0A4Y2IXU6-F1
#
_cell.length_a   1.000
_cell.length_b   1.000
_cell.length_c   1.000
_cell.angle_alpha   90.00
_cell.angle_beta   90.00
_cell.angle_gamma   90.00
#
_symmetry.space_group_name_H-M   'P 1'
#
loop_
_entity.id
_entity.type
_entity.pdbx_description
1 polymer ?
#
loop_
_entity_poly.entity_id
_entity_poly.type
_entity_poly.pdbx_seq_one_letter_code
_entity_poly.pdbx_strand_id
1 'polypeptide(L)'
;MTCVNEHYSYFHSPFADYLGLIGHSQHIHRCRELELNVLDCTDVYGRKGLKKQCGTHYADFLECLYNKKQHARVAIMRQERLRQYYAKERAKKDLYAESPKLDGYHKTYVESID
;
A
#
# COMPACT_ATOMS: atom_id res chain seq x y z
N MET A 1 36.96 -14.37 11.92
CA MET A 1 36.05 -15.33 11.28
C MET A 1 35.08 -15.85 12.33
N THR A 2 34.08 -15.06 12.71
CA THR A 2 32.86 -15.50 13.42
C THR A 2 31.80 -14.43 13.16
N CYS A 3 31.30 -14.39 11.92
CA CYS A 3 30.01 -13.79 11.64
C CYS A 3 28.96 -14.70 12.28
N VAL A 4 28.57 -14.44 13.52
CA VAL A 4 27.34 -15.02 14.06
C VAL A 4 26.21 -14.12 13.60
N ASN A 5 25.39 -14.63 12.68
CA ASN A 5 24.15 -14.00 12.27
C ASN A 5 23.24 -13.87 13.50
N GLU A 6 23.06 -12.64 13.97
CA GLU A 6 22.26 -12.28 15.15
C GLU A 6 20.75 -12.19 14.84
N HIS A 7 20.27 -13.06 13.96
CA HIS A 7 18.86 -13.16 13.54
C HIS A 7 18.34 -14.60 13.62
N TYR A 8 18.69 -15.35 14.67
CA TYR A 8 18.07 -16.65 14.96
C TYR A 8 17.13 -16.50 16.16
N SER A 9 15.84 -16.74 15.94
CA SER A 9 14.82 -16.67 16.98
C SER A 9 15.11 -17.73 18.05
N TYR A 10 15.21 -17.34 19.32
CA TYR A 10 15.46 -18.29 20.42
C TYR A 10 14.35 -19.35 20.61
N PHE A 11 13.20 -19.20 19.94
CA PHE A 11 12.10 -20.14 19.93
C PHE A 11 11.74 -20.55 18.50
N HIS A 12 12.44 -21.56 17.97
CA HIS A 12 12.02 -22.23 16.74
C HIS A 12 10.90 -23.21 17.04
N SER A 13 9.70 -22.86 16.59
CA SER A 13 8.55 -23.76 16.56
C SER A 13 7.74 -23.48 15.31
N PRO A 14 7.05 -24.47 14.74
CA PRO A 14 6.21 -24.25 13.56
C PRO A 14 5.14 -23.18 13.79
N PHE A 15 4.70 -22.98 15.03
CA PHE A 15 3.79 -21.90 15.41
C PHE A 15 4.48 -20.53 15.43
N ALA A 16 5.70 -20.44 15.95
CA ALA A 16 6.48 -19.21 15.95
C ALA A 16 6.85 -18.79 14.52
N ASP A 17 7.24 -19.74 13.67
CA ASP A 17 7.54 -19.49 12.26
C ASP A 17 6.29 -19.01 11.50
N TYR A 18 5.12 -19.60 11.77
CA TYR A 18 3.85 -19.16 11.16
C TYR A 18 3.39 -17.77 11.63
N LEU A 19 3.58 -17.45 12.92
CA LEU A 19 3.26 -16.13 13.46
C LEU A 19 4.27 -15.06 13.02
N GLY A 20 5.48 -15.46 12.61
CA GLY A 20 6.49 -14.58 12.02
C GLY A 20 6.00 -13.84 10.77
N LEU A 21 5.13 -14.47 9.97
CA LEU A 21 4.53 -13.87 8.77
C LEU A 21 3.66 -12.64 9.06
N ILE A 22 3.18 -12.47 10.31
CA ILE A 22 2.29 -11.36 10.69
C ILE A 22 3.10 -10.07 10.93
N GLY A 23 4.38 -10.21 11.28
CA GLY A 23 5.24 -9.09 11.66
C GLY A 23 5.81 -8.28 10.48
N HIS A 24 5.76 -8.83 9.26
CA HIS A 24 6.34 -8.21 8.08
C HIS A 24 5.39 -8.31 6.87
N SER A 25 5.49 -7.34 5.96
CA SER A 25 4.63 -7.27 4.78
C SER A 25 5.20 -7.98 3.55
N GLN A 26 6.31 -8.72 3.69
CA GLN A 26 6.99 -9.39 2.57
C GLN A 26 6.08 -10.37 1.79
N HIS A 27 5.05 -10.92 2.42
CA HIS A 27 4.06 -11.79 1.76
C HIS A 27 2.99 -11.00 0.97
N ILE A 28 2.86 -9.70 1.22
CA ILE A 28 1.91 -8.81 0.55
C ILE A 28 2.65 -8.06 -0.55
N HIS A 29 2.51 -8.53 -1.79
CA HIS A 29 3.20 -7.97 -2.96
C HIS A 29 3.08 -6.44 -3.09
N ARG A 30 1.93 -5.87 -2.72
CA ARG A 30 1.65 -4.43 -2.85
C ARG A 30 2.55 -3.54 -1.98
N CYS A 31 2.83 -3.94 -0.74
CA CYS A 31 3.58 -3.10 0.22
C CYS A 31 5.03 -3.57 0.43
N ARG A 32 5.41 -4.72 -0.14
CA ARG A 32 6.74 -5.32 0.01
C ARG A 32 7.88 -4.36 -0.36
N GLU A 33 7.79 -3.65 -1.47
CA GLU A 33 8.86 -2.74 -1.91
C GLU A 33 9.02 -1.53 -0.99
N LEU A 34 7.91 -1.03 -0.43
CA LEU A 34 7.94 0.08 0.52
C LEU A 34 8.53 -0.35 1.86
N GLU A 35 8.26 -1.59 2.30
CA GLU A 35 8.92 -2.17 3.47
C GLU A 35 10.42 -2.34 3.24
N LEU A 36 10.84 -2.83 2.06
CA LEU A 36 12.26 -2.96 1.70
C LEU A 36 12.98 -1.60 1.75
N ASN A 37 12.37 -0.53 1.23
CA ASN A 37 12.94 0.82 1.32
C ASN A 37 13.11 1.31 2.77
N VAL A 38 12.21 0.92 3.67
CA VAL A 38 12.35 1.22 5.10
C VAL A 38 13.53 0.44 5.68
N LEU A 39 13.64 -0.85 5.33
CA LEU A 39 14.74 -1.71 5.78
C LEU A 39 16.10 -1.18 5.32
N ASP A 40 16.26 -0.88 4.03
CA ASP A 40 17.51 -0.35 3.46
C ASP A 40 17.95 0.95 4.15
N CYS A 41 17.00 1.83 4.47
CA CYS A 41 17.30 3.05 5.21
C CYS A 41 17.68 2.77 6.68
N THR A 42 16.99 1.83 7.33
CA THR A 42 17.31 1.46 8.72
C THR A 42 18.60 0.67 8.84
N ASP A 43 19.04 -0.01 7.80
CA ASP A 43 20.32 -0.73 7.79
C ASP A 43 21.51 0.26 7.83
N VAL A 44 21.36 1.43 7.20
CA VAL A 44 22.37 2.50 7.22
C VAL A 44 22.35 3.28 8.54
N TYR A 45 21.17 3.75 8.98
CA TYR A 45 21.08 4.69 10.12
C TYR A 45 20.75 4.02 11.46
N GLY A 46 20.43 2.73 11.44
CA GLY A 46 19.95 1.97 12.59
C GLY A 46 18.57 2.41 13.07
N ARG A 47 18.06 1.71 14.10
CA ARG A 47 16.72 1.94 14.67
C ARG A 47 16.47 3.38 15.16
N LYS A 48 17.51 4.07 15.65
CA LYS A 48 17.38 5.47 16.12
C LYS A 48 17.14 6.45 14.97
N GLY A 49 17.54 6.09 13.75
CA GLY A 49 17.39 6.92 12.57
C GLY A 49 16.00 6.87 11.92
N LEU A 50 15.13 5.95 12.34
CA LEU A 50 13.83 5.72 11.73
C LEU A 50 12.96 7.00 11.70
N LYS A 51 12.94 7.76 12.80
CA LYS A 51 12.10 8.96 12.92
C LYS A 51 12.64 10.19 12.18
N LYS A 52 13.97 10.33 12.06
CA LYS A 52 14.58 11.55 11.51
C LYS A 52 14.98 11.37 10.05
N GLN A 53 15.70 10.31 9.72
CA GLN A 53 16.23 10.06 8.38
C GLN A 53 15.25 9.27 7.53
N CYS A 54 14.68 8.20 8.06
CA CYS A 54 13.80 7.28 7.30
C CYS A 54 12.31 7.64 7.39
N GLY A 55 11.97 8.84 7.88
CA GLY A 55 10.59 9.23 8.17
C GLY A 55 9.68 9.18 6.94
N THR A 56 10.20 9.54 5.76
CA THR A 56 9.45 9.52 4.49
C THR A 56 9.11 8.10 4.08
N HIS A 57 10.10 7.21 3.99
CA HIS A 57 9.90 5.80 3.65
C HIS A 57 8.92 5.12 4.62
N TYR A 58 9.05 5.42 5.92
CA TYR A 58 8.15 4.88 6.93
C TYR A 58 6.71 5.40 6.77
N ALA A 59 6.55 6.69 6.45
CA ALA A 59 5.23 7.27 6.20
C ALA A 59 4.56 6.67 4.94
N ASP A 60 5.32 6.37 3.89
CA ASP A 60 4.81 5.74 2.67
C ASP A 60 4.42 4.28 2.92
N PHE A 61 5.22 3.54 3.70
CA PHE A 61 4.87 2.20 4.14
C PHE A 61 3.55 2.19 4.95
N LEU A 62 3.41 3.10 5.92
CA LEU A 62 2.16 3.25 6.68
C LEU A 62 0.97 3.67 5.80
N GLU A 63 1.20 4.48 4.78
CA GLU A 63 0.18 4.82 3.80
C GLU A 63 -0.29 3.55 3.07
N CYS A 64 0.63 2.71 2.59
CA CYS A 64 0.26 1.47 1.92
C CYS A 64 -0.52 0.50 2.81
N LEU A 65 -0.18 0.40 4.09
CA LEU A 65 -0.88 -0.48 5.04
C LEU A 65 -2.31 -0.02 5.33
N TYR A 66 -2.51 1.28 5.55
CA TYR A 66 -3.79 1.80 6.04
C TYR A 66 -4.61 2.55 4.98
N ASN A 67 -4.02 2.88 3.83
CA ASN A 67 -4.58 3.67 2.73
C ASN A 67 -5.24 4.98 3.17
N LYS A 68 -4.78 5.59 4.28
CA LYS A 68 -5.45 6.74 4.91
C LYS A 68 -5.55 7.94 3.97
N LYS A 69 -4.45 8.25 3.26
CA LYS A 69 -4.40 9.38 2.32
C LYS A 69 -5.22 9.08 1.07
N GLN A 70 -5.10 7.86 0.52
CA GLN A 70 -5.94 7.40 -0.58
C GLN A 70 -7.44 7.55 -0.27
N HIS A 71 -7.90 7.05 0.88
CA HIS A 71 -9.31 7.13 1.28
C HIS A 71 -9.78 8.58 1.46
N ALA A 72 -8.98 9.42 2.12
CA ALA A 72 -9.29 10.84 2.27
C ALA A 72 -9.41 11.54 0.91
N ARG A 73 -8.47 11.27 -0.01
CA ARG A 73 -8.49 11.83 -1.37
C ARG A 73 -9.76 11.43 -2.12
N VAL A 74 -10.12 10.15 -2.09
CA VAL A 74 -11.34 9.65 -2.76
C VAL A 74 -12.60 10.26 -2.15
N ALA A 75 -12.66 10.40 -0.82
CA ALA A 75 -13.78 11.02 -0.13
C ALA A 75 -13.96 12.49 -0.57
N ILE A 76 -12.88 13.27 -0.61
CA ILE A 76 -12.92 14.68 -1.05
C ILE A 76 -13.35 14.78 -2.53
N MET A 77 -12.77 13.96 -3.40
CA MET A 77 -13.15 13.93 -4.82
C MET A 77 -14.64 13.58 -5.01
N ARG A 78 -15.19 12.68 -4.18
CA ARG A 78 -16.61 12.32 -4.20
C ARG A 78 -17.48 13.47 -3.70
N GLN A 79 -17.08 14.15 -2.63
CA GLN A 79 -17.82 15.29 -2.08
C GLN A 79 -17.91 16.43 -3.10
N GLU A 80 -16.79 16.80 -3.72
CA GLU A 80 -16.78 17.86 -4.73
C GLU A 80 -17.63 17.49 -5.95
N ARG A 81 -17.58 16.23 -6.38
CA ARG A 81 -18.42 15.75 -7.48
C ARG A 81 -19.91 15.87 -7.17
N LEU A 82 -20.31 15.55 -5.95
CA LEU A 82 -21.71 15.69 -5.50
C LEU A 82 -22.09 17.17 -5.38
N ARG A 83 -21.19 18.03 -4.90
CA ARG A 83 -21.40 19.49 -4.88
C ARG A 83 -21.75 20.02 -6.27
N GLN A 84 -20.95 19.68 -7.29
CA GLN A 84 -21.16 20.08 -8.67
C GLN A 84 -22.49 19.57 -9.25
N TYR A 85 -22.88 18.34 -8.89
CA TYR A 85 -24.16 17.78 -9.29
C TYR A 85 -25.36 18.52 -8.67
N TYR A 86 -25.31 18.81 -7.36
CA TYR A 86 -26.38 19.56 -6.69
C TYR A 86 -26.46 21.01 -7.15
N ALA A 87 -25.33 21.62 -7.50
CA ALA A 87 -25.24 22.94 -8.12
C ALA A 87 -25.69 22.97 -9.58
N LYS A 88 -26.03 21.82 -10.19
CA LYS A 88 -26.38 21.64 -11.61
C LYS A 88 -25.25 22.05 -12.58
N GLU A 89 -24.01 22.17 -12.10
CA GLU A 89 -22.81 22.37 -12.93
C GLU A 89 -22.48 21.10 -13.75
N ARG A 90 -22.95 19.93 -13.29
CA ARG A 90 -22.69 18.61 -13.89
C ARG A 90 -23.99 17.86 -14.16
N ALA A 91 -24.11 17.27 -15.36
CA ALA A 91 -25.27 16.45 -15.70
C ALA A 91 -25.21 15.08 -14.98
N LYS A 92 -26.39 14.49 -14.72
CA LYS A 92 -26.53 13.18 -14.05
C LYS A 92 -25.77 12.05 -14.77
N LYS A 93 -25.75 12.10 -16.10
CA LYS A 93 -25.02 11.15 -16.96
C LYS A 93 -23.50 11.18 -16.75
N ASP A 94 -22.95 12.32 -16.33
CA ASP A 94 -21.51 12.53 -16.17
C ASP A 94 -21.05 12.39 -14.69
N LEU A 95 -21.91 11.84 -13.82
CA LEU A 95 -21.66 11.69 -12.38
C LEU A 95 -20.72 10.51 -12.08
N TYR A 96 -20.84 9.42 -12.84
CA TYR A 96 -19.95 8.27 -12.78
C TYR A 96 -19.71 7.78 -14.19
N ALA A 97 -18.58 7.13 -14.42
CA ALA A 97 -18.36 6.41 -15.66
C ALA A 97 -19.46 5.35 -15.82
N GLU A 98 -19.89 5.13 -17.06
CA GLU A 98 -20.87 4.10 -17.37
C GLU A 98 -20.36 2.75 -16.85
N SER A 99 -21.23 1.99 -16.20
CA SER A 99 -20.89 0.65 -15.76
C SER A 99 -20.53 -0.21 -16.98
N PRO A 100 -19.54 -1.10 -16.87
CA PRO A 100 -19.29 -2.06 -17.94
C PRO A 100 -20.55 -2.89 -18.22
N LYS A 101 -20.75 -3.29 -19.48
CA LYS A 101 -21.87 -4.16 -19.87
C LYS A 101 -21.73 -5.53 -19.18
N LEU A 102 -22.85 -6.14 -18.78
CA LEU A 102 -22.86 -7.44 -18.09
C LEU A 102 -22.12 -8.55 -18.85
N ASP A 103 -22.15 -8.51 -20.19
CA ASP A 103 -21.53 -9.54 -21.05
C ASP A 103 -20.08 -9.20 -21.45
N GLY A 104 -19.49 -8.18 -20.84
CA GLY A 104 -18.11 -7.79 -21.10
C GLY A 104 -17.13 -8.66 -20.32
N TYR A 105 -16.52 -9.66 -20.97
CA TYR A 105 -15.18 -10.09 -20.56
C TYR A 105 -14.31 -8.82 -20.46
N HIS A 106 -13.61 -8.68 -19.35
CA HIS A 106 -12.83 -7.49 -19.01
C HIS A 106 -11.79 -7.16 -20.11
N LYS A 107 -12.16 -6.31 -21.08
CA LYS A 107 -11.30 -5.90 -22.21
C LYS A 107 -10.05 -5.09 -21.80
N THR A 108 -9.84 -4.85 -20.52
CA THR A 108 -8.87 -3.89 -20.02
C THR A 108 -7.48 -4.48 -19.72
N TYR A 109 -7.26 -5.79 -19.97
CA TYR A 109 -5.94 -6.45 -19.88
C TYR A 109 -5.41 -7.01 -21.21
N VAL A 110 -6.14 -6.87 -22.32
CA VAL A 110 -5.74 -7.49 -23.61
C VAL A 110 -5.01 -6.49 -24.53
N GLU A 111 -5.10 -5.19 -24.30
CA GLU A 111 -4.39 -4.17 -25.11
C GLU A 111 -2.89 -4.02 -24.77
N SER A 112 -2.33 -4.84 -23.87
CA SER A 112 -0.90 -4.85 -23.52
C SER A 112 -0.20 -6.18 -23.86
N ILE A 113 -0.80 -7.01 -24.70
CA ILE A 113 -0.16 -8.19 -25.31
C ILE A 113 -0.24 -8.00 -26.82
N ASP A 114 0.53 -7.02 -27.30
CA ASP A 114 1.12 -6.95 -28.64
C ASP A 114 2.44 -6.17 -28.51
#